data_AF-A0A2Y9M1F0-F1
#
_entry.id   AF-A0A2Y9M1F0-F1
#
_cell.length_a   1.000
_cell.length_b   1.000
_cell.length_c   1.000
_cell.angle_alpha   90.00
_cell.angle_beta   90.00
_cell.angle_gamma   90.00
#
_symmetry.space_group_name_H-M   'P 1'
#
loop_
_entity.id
_entity.type
_entity.pdbx_description
1 polymer ?
#
loop_
_entity_poly.entity_id
_entity_poly.type
_entity_poly.pdbx_seq_one_letter_code
_entity_poly.pdbx_strand_id
1 'polypeptide(L)'
;MSQERAVPASAVPLEELSSWPEELCRRELPSVLPRLLSMYQHSDSWLEHIQILKIIVEMFLPHMNHLTLEQTFFSQVLPKTVRLFDDMVYELTSQARGLSSQNLEIQTTIRNILQTMVQLLGALTGCVQHVCATQESIILENIHSLPSSVLHVIKSTFVHCKNSESVYSGRLHLVSDLLQALFKEAYSLQKQLMELLDMVCMDPLIDENDDILNMVVVIHSLLDICSVISSMDHAFHANTWKFIIKQSLKHQSVIKSQLKHKDIITSLCEDILFSFRSCLQLAEQMTQSDAQDNTDCKLFQKTLKLCRFFANSLLHYTKEFLPFLSDSCCTLHQLYLQVHSKFPPSLYAAGISKAQQEEIAGAFLVTLDPLVSQLLKFQPFVEVVLDSELELPCELQFPQCLLLVVIMDELPSQPEDVQTLWCTETQVSEATTSVLNFPAGCLYSKPFSPVLSSVLVNCLYLFMYRK
;
A
#
# COMPACT_ATOMS: atom_id res chain seq x y z
N MET A 1 -67.83 -8.60 -17.10
CA MET A 1 -66.87 -7.71 -17.78
C MET A 1 -66.71 -6.47 -16.93
N SER A 2 -65.79 -6.55 -15.96
CA SER A 2 -65.44 -5.43 -15.10
C SER A 2 -64.09 -4.92 -15.59
N GLN A 3 -64.09 -3.73 -16.19
CA GLN A 3 -62.86 -3.06 -16.61
C GLN A 3 -62.01 -2.78 -15.37
N GLU A 4 -60.95 -3.55 -15.20
CA GLU A 4 -59.77 -3.14 -14.44
C GLU A 4 -59.24 -1.85 -15.08
N ARG A 5 -59.52 -0.74 -14.41
CA ARG A 5 -58.86 0.53 -14.65
C ARG A 5 -57.39 0.32 -14.29
N ALA A 6 -56.54 0.15 -15.30
CA ALA A 6 -55.13 0.42 -15.18
C ALA A 6 -54.97 1.87 -14.71
N VAL A 7 -54.65 2.04 -13.44
CA VAL A 7 -54.18 3.31 -12.91
C VAL A 7 -52.87 3.61 -13.64
N PRO A 8 -52.71 4.76 -14.32
CA PRO A 8 -51.39 5.16 -14.76
C PRO A 8 -50.56 5.34 -13.49
N ALA A 9 -49.53 4.51 -13.30
CA ALA A 9 -48.66 4.52 -12.13
C ALA A 9 -47.90 5.86 -12.05
N SER A 10 -48.57 6.87 -11.51
CA SER A 10 -48.05 8.20 -11.26
C SER A 10 -47.04 8.11 -10.11
N ALA A 11 -45.79 8.47 -10.41
CA ALA A 11 -44.72 8.86 -9.48
C ALA A 11 -44.83 8.32 -8.03
N VAL A 12 -44.55 7.03 -7.83
CA VAL A 12 -44.32 6.48 -6.48
C VAL A 12 -43.23 7.33 -5.77
N PRO A 13 -43.48 7.89 -4.58
CA PRO A 13 -42.50 8.62 -3.77
C PRO A 13 -41.36 7.71 -3.28
N LEU A 14 -40.18 8.28 -3.05
CA LEU A 14 -39.00 7.53 -2.56
C LEU A 14 -39.27 6.87 -1.19
N GLU A 15 -40.09 7.50 -0.36
CA GLU A 15 -40.51 6.99 0.95
C GLU A 15 -41.42 5.77 0.86
N GLU A 16 -42.18 5.65 -0.24
CA GLU A 16 -43.03 4.48 -0.46
C GLU A 16 -42.18 3.29 -0.92
N LEU A 17 -41.19 3.52 -1.80
CA LEU A 17 -40.27 2.50 -2.29
C LEU A 17 -39.47 1.82 -1.18
N SER A 18 -39.05 2.57 -0.15
CA SER A 18 -38.31 2.02 0.99
C SER A 18 -39.13 1.10 1.90
N SER A 19 -40.45 1.06 1.72
CA SER A 19 -41.38 0.22 2.49
C SER A 19 -41.87 -1.02 1.75
N TRP A 20 -41.43 -1.22 0.50
CA TRP A 20 -41.91 -2.30 -0.35
C TRP A 20 -41.42 -3.68 0.13
N PRO A 21 -42.28 -4.72 0.06
CA PRO A 21 -41.85 -6.09 0.31
C PRO A 21 -40.98 -6.61 -0.86
N GLU A 22 -40.16 -7.61 -0.56
CA GLU A 22 -39.18 -8.21 -1.49
C GLU A 22 -39.82 -8.64 -2.82
N GLU A 23 -40.98 -9.28 -2.77
CA GLU A 23 -41.68 -9.77 -3.97
C GLU A 23 -42.13 -8.62 -4.88
N LEU A 24 -42.50 -7.48 -4.30
CA LEU A 24 -42.90 -6.31 -5.05
C LEU A 24 -41.69 -5.63 -5.70
N CYS A 25 -40.59 -5.49 -4.96
CA CYS A 25 -39.33 -4.97 -5.49
C CYS A 25 -38.83 -5.80 -6.68
N ARG A 26 -38.88 -7.13 -6.57
CA ARG A 26 -38.49 -8.05 -7.64
C ARG A 26 -39.38 -7.93 -8.88
N ARG A 27 -40.70 -7.81 -8.71
CA ARG A 27 -41.66 -7.72 -9.83
C ARG A 27 -41.54 -6.38 -10.56
N GLU A 28 -41.37 -5.29 -9.82
CA GLU A 28 -41.33 -3.93 -10.36
C GLU A 28 -39.91 -3.48 -10.73
N LEU A 29 -38.87 -4.29 -10.48
CA LEU A 29 -37.48 -3.97 -10.84
C LEU A 29 -37.33 -3.46 -12.28
N PRO A 30 -37.91 -4.09 -13.33
CA PRO A 30 -37.71 -3.63 -14.72
C PRO A 30 -38.35 -2.27 -15.00
N SER A 31 -39.41 -1.89 -14.28
CA SER A 31 -40.11 -0.62 -14.47
C SER A 31 -39.52 0.51 -13.61
N VAL A 32 -39.10 0.20 -12.39
CA VAL A 32 -38.64 1.18 -11.39
C VAL A 32 -37.15 1.48 -11.52
N LEU A 33 -36.29 0.49 -11.82
CA LEU A 33 -34.85 0.70 -11.88
C LEU A 33 -34.44 1.77 -12.92
N PRO A 34 -34.91 1.75 -14.18
CA PRO A 34 -34.55 2.79 -15.15
C PRO A 34 -34.97 4.20 -14.69
N ARG A 35 -36.11 4.30 -13.98
CA ARG A 35 -36.59 5.57 -13.42
C ARG A 35 -35.70 6.05 -12.28
N LEU A 36 -35.32 5.17 -11.35
CA LEU A 36 -34.39 5.51 -10.26
C LEU A 36 -33.03 5.93 -10.80
N LEU A 37 -32.51 5.23 -11.81
CA LEU A 37 -31.29 5.61 -12.50
C LEU A 37 -31.43 6.97 -13.18
N SER A 38 -32.54 7.25 -13.85
CA SER A 38 -32.80 8.57 -14.42
C SER A 38 -32.87 9.67 -13.35
N MET A 39 -33.54 9.43 -12.22
CA MET A 39 -33.58 10.39 -11.11
C MET A 39 -32.17 10.62 -10.54
N TYR A 40 -31.40 9.55 -10.37
CA TYR A 40 -30.02 9.62 -9.92
C TYR A 40 -29.14 10.42 -10.89
N GLN A 41 -29.35 10.33 -12.20
CA GLN A 41 -28.57 11.10 -13.18
C GLN A 41 -28.92 12.59 -13.21
N HIS A 42 -30.15 12.99 -12.86
CA HIS A 42 -30.63 14.37 -13.03
C HIS A 42 -30.85 15.14 -11.72
N SER A 43 -30.70 14.52 -10.54
CA SER A 43 -30.78 15.26 -9.28
C SER A 43 -29.62 16.26 -9.15
N ASP A 44 -29.90 17.40 -8.53
CA ASP A 44 -28.93 18.45 -8.18
C ASP A 44 -28.53 18.40 -6.69
N SER A 45 -29.19 17.56 -5.88
CA SER A 45 -29.01 17.49 -4.43
C SER A 45 -28.21 16.25 -4.03
N TRP A 46 -27.12 16.43 -3.27
CA TRP A 46 -26.35 15.31 -2.73
C TRP A 46 -27.19 14.39 -1.83
N LEU A 47 -28.08 14.98 -1.02
CA LEU A 47 -28.93 14.20 -0.11
C LEU A 47 -29.89 13.29 -0.88
N GLU A 48 -30.49 13.80 -1.95
CA GLU A 48 -31.39 13.04 -2.80
C GLU A 48 -30.64 11.93 -3.56
N HIS A 49 -29.44 12.21 -4.09
CA HIS A 49 -28.59 11.18 -4.69
C HIS A 49 -28.30 10.03 -3.73
N ILE A 50 -27.92 10.33 -2.48
CA ILE A 50 -27.65 9.30 -1.48
C ILE A 50 -28.91 8.52 -1.14
N GLN A 51 -30.06 9.18 -0.99
CA GLN A 51 -31.32 8.49 -0.73
C GLN A 51 -31.69 7.52 -1.86
N ILE A 52 -31.56 7.96 -3.12
CA ILE A 52 -31.80 7.11 -4.30
C ILE A 52 -30.81 5.94 -4.32
N LEU A 53 -29.52 6.20 -4.11
CA LEU A 53 -28.49 5.16 -4.09
C LEU A 53 -28.80 4.10 -3.01
N LYS A 54 -29.16 4.53 -1.80
CA LYS A 54 -29.54 3.63 -0.71
C LYS A 54 -30.75 2.78 -1.08
N ILE A 55 -31.80 3.37 -1.66
CA ILE A 55 -32.98 2.61 -2.10
C ILE A 55 -32.59 1.56 -3.15
N ILE A 56 -31.76 1.92 -4.15
CA ILE A 56 -31.32 0.96 -5.15
C ILE A 56 -30.53 -0.18 -4.50
N VAL A 57 -29.57 0.13 -3.63
CA VAL A 57 -28.71 -0.85 -2.97
C VAL A 57 -29.47 -1.76 -2.00
N GLU A 58 -30.36 -1.21 -1.19
CA GLU A 58 -31.06 -1.97 -0.14
C GLU A 58 -32.25 -2.76 -0.71
N MET A 59 -33.00 -2.19 -1.65
CA MET A 59 -34.29 -2.75 -2.09
C MET A 59 -34.23 -3.47 -3.43
N PHE A 60 -33.36 -3.06 -4.35
CA PHE A 60 -33.39 -3.53 -5.74
C PHE A 60 -32.17 -4.35 -6.15
N LEU A 61 -30.98 -4.00 -5.64
CA LEU A 61 -29.74 -4.71 -5.91
C LEU A 61 -29.83 -6.22 -5.61
N PRO A 62 -30.47 -6.68 -4.50
CA PRO A 62 -30.67 -8.11 -4.23
C PRO A 62 -31.41 -8.91 -5.31
N HIS A 63 -32.09 -8.23 -6.23
CA HIS A 63 -32.91 -8.84 -7.28
C HIS A 63 -32.29 -8.72 -8.68
N MET A 64 -31.14 -8.05 -8.80
CA MET A 64 -30.46 -7.89 -10.07
C MET A 64 -29.67 -9.16 -10.44
N ASN A 65 -29.52 -9.40 -11.75
CA ASN A 65 -28.69 -10.50 -12.22
C ASN A 65 -27.21 -10.13 -12.05
N HIS A 66 -26.49 -10.94 -11.27
CA HIS A 66 -25.08 -10.73 -10.96
C HIS A 66 -24.17 -10.67 -12.20
N LEU A 67 -24.50 -11.38 -13.28
CA LEU A 67 -23.72 -11.39 -14.53
C LEU A 67 -23.86 -10.10 -15.35
N THR A 68 -24.89 -9.29 -15.08
CA THR A 68 -25.14 -8.05 -15.83
C THR A 68 -24.99 -6.80 -14.96
N LEU A 69 -24.60 -6.96 -13.69
CA LEU A 69 -24.54 -5.88 -12.70
C LEU A 69 -23.70 -4.69 -13.18
N GLU A 70 -22.56 -4.97 -13.82
CA GLU A 70 -21.71 -3.92 -14.38
C GLU A 70 -22.48 -3.02 -15.34
N GLN A 71 -23.13 -3.61 -16.34
CA GLN A 71 -23.83 -2.89 -17.39
C GLN A 71 -25.13 -2.25 -16.90
N THR A 72 -25.87 -2.93 -16.01
CA THR A 72 -27.18 -2.46 -15.56
C THR A 72 -27.12 -1.45 -14.43
N PHE A 73 -26.04 -1.44 -13.64
CA PHE A 73 -25.98 -0.63 -12.43
C PHE A 73 -24.61 0.04 -12.21
N PHE A 74 -23.51 -0.73 -12.07
CA PHE A 74 -22.25 -0.16 -11.58
C PHE A 74 -21.65 0.89 -12.52
N SER A 75 -21.52 0.58 -13.82
CA SER A 75 -21.01 1.52 -14.83
C SER A 75 -21.87 2.79 -14.97
N GLN A 76 -23.17 2.70 -14.67
CA GLN A 76 -24.10 3.83 -14.78
C GLN A 76 -24.06 4.73 -13.53
N VAL A 77 -23.91 4.15 -12.35
CA VAL A 77 -24.07 4.86 -11.07
C VAL A 77 -22.74 5.29 -10.48
N LEU A 78 -21.75 4.40 -10.43
CA LEU A 78 -20.53 4.62 -9.67
C LEU A 78 -19.65 5.78 -10.16
N PRO A 79 -19.48 6.03 -11.47
CA PRO A 79 -18.71 7.20 -11.93
C PRO A 79 -19.30 8.53 -11.41
N LYS A 80 -20.63 8.64 -11.32
CA LYS A 80 -21.29 9.81 -10.75
C LYS A 80 -21.18 9.81 -9.22
N THR A 81 -21.28 8.66 -8.54
CA THR A 81 -21.01 8.55 -7.10
C THR A 81 -19.63 9.07 -6.73
N VAL A 82 -18.59 8.71 -7.51
CA VAL A 82 -17.22 9.18 -7.31
C VAL A 82 -17.13 10.70 -7.45
N ARG A 83 -17.70 11.27 -8.51
CA ARG A 83 -17.73 12.74 -8.70
C ARG A 83 -18.43 13.45 -7.55
N LEU A 84 -19.59 12.95 -7.12
CA LEU A 84 -20.32 13.51 -5.99
C LEU A 84 -19.49 13.48 -4.70
N PHE A 85 -18.73 12.41 -4.48
CA PHE A 85 -17.82 12.33 -3.35
C PHE A 85 -16.69 13.36 -3.43
N ASP A 86 -16.07 13.52 -4.60
CA ASP A 86 -15.01 14.50 -4.83
C ASP A 86 -15.52 15.95 -4.64
N ASP A 87 -16.73 16.25 -5.12
CA ASP A 87 -17.40 17.55 -4.92
C ASP A 87 -17.64 17.83 -3.42
N MET A 88 -18.04 16.81 -2.65
CA MET A 88 -18.19 16.93 -1.19
C MET A 88 -16.85 17.19 -0.49
N VAL A 89 -15.77 16.49 -0.88
CA VAL A 89 -14.42 16.72 -0.33
C VAL A 89 -13.92 18.13 -0.67
N TYR A 90 -14.17 18.59 -1.89
CA TYR A 90 -13.83 19.93 -2.32
C TYR A 90 -14.56 20.99 -1.48
N GLU A 91 -15.87 20.85 -1.30
CA GLU A 91 -16.68 21.78 -0.51
C GLU A 91 -16.31 21.77 0.98
N LEU A 92 -15.99 20.60 1.54
CA LEU A 92 -15.43 20.52 2.90
C LEU A 92 -14.16 21.34 3.02
N THR A 93 -13.23 21.18 2.07
CA THR A 93 -11.93 21.84 2.10
C THR A 93 -12.06 23.35 1.87
N SER A 94 -13.00 23.78 1.02
CA SER A 94 -13.24 25.20 0.73
C SER A 94 -13.84 25.93 1.94
N GLN A 95 -14.80 25.31 2.63
CA GLN A 95 -15.53 25.90 3.75
C GLN A 95 -14.81 25.74 5.10
N ALA A 96 -13.89 24.77 5.23
CA ALA A 96 -13.25 24.44 6.52
C ALA A 96 -12.53 25.63 7.17
N ARG A 97 -12.01 26.59 6.39
CA ARG A 97 -11.36 27.81 6.93
C ARG A 97 -12.33 28.70 7.72
N GLY A 98 -13.62 28.68 7.37
CA GLY A 98 -14.67 29.43 8.05
C GLY A 98 -15.21 28.76 9.31
N LEU A 99 -14.85 27.50 9.57
CA LEU A 99 -15.37 26.71 10.69
C LEU A 99 -15.01 27.37 12.03
N SER A 100 -15.98 27.80 12.82
CA SER A 100 -15.76 28.36 14.17
C SER A 100 -16.96 28.08 15.06
N SER A 101 -16.79 28.16 16.39
CA SER A 101 -17.88 27.98 17.34
C SER A 101 -18.99 29.04 17.24
N GLN A 102 -18.72 30.15 16.56
CA GLN A 102 -19.66 31.26 16.37
C GLN A 102 -20.41 31.17 15.03
N ASN A 103 -19.86 30.47 14.04
CA ASN A 103 -20.47 30.32 12.73
C ASN A 103 -21.21 28.97 12.63
N LEU A 104 -22.43 28.96 13.18
CA LEU A 104 -23.29 27.77 13.23
C LEU A 104 -23.70 27.29 11.83
N GLU A 105 -23.86 28.18 10.86
CA GLU A 105 -24.26 27.82 9.49
C GLU A 105 -23.19 26.99 8.78
N ILE A 106 -21.93 27.45 8.82
CA ILE A 106 -20.79 26.69 8.26
C ILE A 106 -20.61 25.38 9.04
N GLN A 107 -20.75 25.41 10.37
CA GLN A 107 -20.66 24.20 11.18
C GLN A 107 -21.72 23.17 10.77
N THR A 108 -22.99 23.57 10.65
CA THR A 108 -24.07 22.68 10.21
C THR A 108 -23.82 22.16 8.80
N THR A 109 -23.35 23.01 7.89
CA THR A 109 -23.03 22.61 6.51
C THR A 109 -21.95 21.54 6.47
N ILE A 110 -20.81 21.78 7.13
CA ILE A 110 -19.69 20.81 7.19
C ILE A 110 -20.14 19.50 7.83
N ARG A 111 -20.90 19.58 8.94
CA ARG A 111 -21.41 18.38 9.62
C ARG A 111 -22.37 17.58 8.74
N ASN A 112 -23.26 18.25 8.00
CA ASN A 112 -24.16 17.60 7.06
C ASN A 112 -23.37 16.90 5.93
N ILE A 113 -22.36 17.55 5.36
CA ILE A 113 -21.53 16.94 4.30
C ILE A 113 -20.81 15.69 4.82
N LEU A 114 -20.16 15.78 5.99
CA LEU A 114 -19.50 14.62 6.61
C LEU A 114 -20.49 13.47 6.87
N GLN A 115 -21.70 13.78 7.35
CA GLN A 115 -22.75 12.78 7.57
C GLN A 115 -23.19 12.14 6.24
N THR A 116 -23.34 12.91 5.18
CA THR A 116 -23.67 12.41 3.84
C THR A 116 -22.57 11.51 3.28
N MET A 117 -21.29 11.86 3.47
CA MET A 117 -20.17 11.02 3.09
C MET A 117 -20.16 9.68 3.83
N VAL A 118 -20.47 9.66 5.13
CA VAL A 118 -20.63 8.41 5.90
C VAL A 118 -21.73 7.53 5.30
N GLN A 119 -22.87 8.12 4.93
CA GLN A 119 -23.97 7.38 4.31
C GLN A 119 -23.59 6.83 2.91
N LEU A 120 -22.84 7.60 2.12
CA LEU A 120 -22.32 7.15 0.82
C LEU A 120 -21.40 5.93 0.99
N LEU A 121 -20.47 5.98 1.94
CA LEU A 121 -19.59 4.84 2.25
C LEU A 121 -20.41 3.60 2.64
N GLY A 122 -21.42 3.76 3.49
CA GLY A 122 -22.32 2.67 3.87
C GLY A 122 -23.07 2.06 2.68
N ALA A 123 -23.52 2.88 1.73
CA ALA A 123 -24.16 2.38 0.50
C ALA A 123 -23.19 1.61 -0.40
N LEU A 124 -21.94 2.10 -0.54
CA LEU A 124 -20.89 1.35 -1.26
C LEU A 124 -20.54 0.04 -0.55
N THR A 125 -20.55 0.01 0.79
CA THR A 125 -20.37 -1.21 1.57
C THR A 125 -21.47 -2.23 1.22
N GLY A 126 -22.73 -1.77 1.12
CA GLY A 126 -23.84 -2.61 0.68
C GLY A 126 -23.65 -3.19 -0.73
N CYS A 127 -23.14 -2.40 -1.68
CA CYS A 127 -22.80 -2.91 -3.01
C CYS A 127 -21.79 -4.06 -2.96
N VAL A 128 -20.70 -3.87 -2.22
CA VAL A 128 -19.62 -4.86 -2.08
C VAL A 128 -20.15 -6.12 -1.40
N GLN A 129 -20.87 -5.98 -0.30
CA GLN A 129 -21.46 -7.11 0.44
C GLN A 129 -22.44 -7.92 -0.41
N HIS A 130 -23.25 -7.27 -1.24
CA HIS A 130 -24.16 -7.97 -2.13
C HIS A 130 -23.43 -8.85 -3.14
N VAL A 131 -22.37 -8.33 -3.77
CA VAL A 131 -21.55 -9.10 -4.72
C VAL A 131 -20.92 -10.30 -4.00
N CYS A 132 -20.36 -10.09 -2.82
CA CYS A 132 -19.79 -11.15 -1.98
C CYS A 132 -20.80 -12.23 -1.60
N ALA A 133 -22.05 -11.86 -1.30
CA ALA A 133 -23.08 -12.81 -0.89
C ALA A 133 -23.67 -13.63 -2.04
N THR A 134 -23.55 -13.14 -3.28
CA THR A 134 -24.25 -13.70 -4.45
C THR A 134 -23.35 -14.61 -5.30
N GLN A 135 -22.03 -14.46 -5.21
CA GLN A 135 -21.07 -15.16 -6.07
C GLN A 135 -20.01 -15.89 -5.25
N GLU A 136 -19.78 -17.18 -5.55
CA GLU A 136 -18.69 -17.97 -4.94
C GLU A 136 -17.32 -17.67 -5.58
N SER A 137 -17.31 -17.30 -6.86
CA SER A 137 -16.13 -16.90 -7.62
C SER A 137 -16.46 -15.69 -8.47
N ILE A 138 -15.63 -14.65 -8.37
CA ILE A 138 -15.89 -13.35 -9.00
C ILE A 138 -15.01 -13.19 -10.24
N ILE A 139 -15.64 -12.78 -11.35
CA ILE A 139 -14.97 -12.33 -12.59
C ILE A 139 -14.96 -10.80 -12.56
N LEU A 140 -13.78 -10.20 -12.75
CA LEU A 140 -13.62 -8.75 -12.60
C LEU A 140 -14.37 -7.97 -13.67
N GLU A 141 -14.44 -8.47 -14.91
CA GLU A 141 -15.18 -7.84 -16.00
C GLU A 141 -16.63 -7.49 -15.60
N ASN A 142 -17.29 -8.38 -14.85
CA ASN A 142 -18.68 -8.24 -14.42
C ASN A 142 -18.91 -7.22 -13.30
N ILE A 143 -17.84 -6.64 -12.74
CA ILE A 143 -17.91 -5.67 -11.63
C ILE A 143 -16.79 -4.61 -11.65
N HIS A 144 -16.04 -4.43 -12.74
CA HIS A 144 -14.76 -3.68 -12.73
C HIS A 144 -14.89 -2.21 -12.28
N SER A 145 -16.07 -1.58 -12.47
CA SER A 145 -16.32 -0.22 -11.96
C SER A 145 -16.40 -0.17 -10.43
N LEU A 146 -16.74 -1.28 -9.76
CA LEU A 146 -16.93 -1.32 -8.31
C LEU A 146 -15.62 -1.21 -7.53
N PRO A 147 -14.61 -2.09 -7.71
CA PRO A 147 -13.34 -1.96 -7.00
C PRO A 147 -12.67 -0.61 -7.25
N SER A 148 -12.63 -0.14 -8.50
CA SER A 148 -11.99 1.13 -8.86
C SER A 148 -12.64 2.33 -8.16
N SER A 149 -13.98 2.41 -8.17
CA SER A 149 -14.71 3.49 -7.52
C SER A 149 -14.58 3.45 -6.00
N VAL A 150 -14.67 2.26 -5.41
CA VAL A 150 -14.54 2.07 -3.96
C VAL A 150 -13.13 2.43 -3.49
N LEU A 151 -12.09 1.99 -4.20
CA LEU A 151 -10.69 2.33 -3.88
C LEU A 151 -10.45 3.83 -3.91
N HIS A 152 -10.98 4.54 -4.92
CA HIS A 152 -10.90 6.00 -4.99
C HIS A 152 -11.53 6.66 -3.77
N VAL A 153 -12.77 6.30 -3.45
CA VAL A 153 -13.51 6.87 -2.31
C VAL A 153 -12.79 6.57 -0.98
N ILE A 154 -12.30 5.35 -0.78
CA ILE A 154 -11.50 4.98 0.40
C ILE A 154 -10.24 5.85 0.49
N LYS A 155 -9.46 5.95 -0.59
CA LYS A 155 -8.23 6.75 -0.64
C LYS A 155 -8.51 8.21 -0.31
N SER A 156 -9.47 8.83 -0.99
CA SER A 156 -9.85 10.22 -0.76
C SER A 156 -10.33 10.45 0.67
N THR A 157 -11.07 9.49 1.25
CA THR A 157 -11.49 9.55 2.66
C THR A 157 -10.30 9.55 3.60
N PHE A 158 -9.36 8.60 3.45
CA PHE A 158 -8.20 8.54 4.34
C PHE A 158 -7.25 9.71 4.17
N VAL A 159 -7.08 10.24 2.95
CA VAL A 159 -6.32 11.48 2.71
C VAL A 159 -6.96 12.64 3.47
N HIS A 160 -8.27 12.80 3.40
CA HIS A 160 -8.98 13.84 4.16
C HIS A 160 -8.82 13.66 5.67
N CYS A 161 -8.98 12.43 6.18
CA CYS A 161 -8.77 12.13 7.60
C CYS A 161 -7.33 12.42 8.06
N LYS A 162 -6.32 12.02 7.28
CA LYS A 162 -4.89 12.27 7.57
C LYS A 162 -4.59 13.77 7.63
N ASN A 163 -5.16 14.54 6.72
CA ASN A 163 -4.94 15.99 6.62
C ASN A 163 -5.93 16.80 7.47
N SER A 164 -6.82 16.16 8.23
CA SER A 164 -7.93 16.84 8.89
C SER A 164 -7.46 17.94 9.87
N GLU A 165 -6.35 17.73 10.58
CA GLU A 165 -5.80 18.73 11.50
C GLU A 165 -5.46 20.06 10.80
N SER A 166 -4.86 19.98 9.60
CA SER A 166 -4.53 21.15 8.80
C SER A 166 -5.77 21.75 8.12
N VAL A 167 -6.65 20.90 7.58
CA VAL A 167 -7.90 21.33 6.91
C VAL A 167 -8.79 22.13 7.86
N TYR A 168 -9.00 21.65 9.08
CA TYR A 168 -9.87 22.30 10.06
C TYR A 168 -9.13 23.30 10.98
N SER A 169 -7.86 23.63 10.69
CA SER A 169 -7.08 24.68 11.39
C SER A 169 -7.10 24.54 12.92
N GLY A 170 -6.96 23.31 13.43
CA GLY A 170 -6.98 23.02 14.87
C GLY A 170 -8.38 23.01 15.53
N ARG A 171 -9.46 23.17 14.76
CA ARG A 171 -10.86 23.19 15.26
C ARG A 171 -11.58 21.85 15.08
N LEU A 172 -10.81 20.76 15.06
CA LEU A 172 -11.29 19.38 14.87
C LEU A 172 -12.38 18.98 15.87
N HIS A 173 -12.31 19.47 17.11
CA HIS A 173 -13.27 19.15 18.17
C HIS A 173 -14.74 19.45 17.81
N LEU A 174 -14.99 20.30 16.80
CA LEU A 174 -16.35 20.62 16.33
C LEU A 174 -16.96 19.54 15.42
N VAL A 175 -16.14 18.63 14.89
CA VAL A 175 -16.50 17.61 13.89
C VAL A 175 -15.83 16.25 14.11
N SER A 176 -15.13 16.06 15.23
CA SER A 176 -14.29 14.89 15.49
C SER A 176 -15.07 13.59 15.56
N ASP A 177 -16.31 13.63 16.05
CA ASP A 177 -17.23 12.52 16.09
C ASP A 177 -17.57 12.00 14.68
N LEU A 178 -17.85 12.91 13.75
CA LEU A 178 -18.16 12.57 12.36
C LEU A 178 -16.92 12.14 11.58
N LEU A 179 -15.76 12.75 11.82
CA LEU A 179 -14.50 12.30 11.23
C LEU A 179 -14.13 10.88 11.70
N GLN A 180 -14.38 10.56 12.97
CA GLN A 180 -14.17 9.21 13.48
C GLN A 180 -15.17 8.22 12.87
N ALA A 181 -16.44 8.62 12.69
CA ALA A 181 -17.43 7.80 12.00
C ALA A 181 -17.03 7.54 10.54
N LEU A 182 -16.58 8.59 9.84
CA LEU A 182 -16.10 8.52 8.46
C LEU A 182 -14.91 7.57 8.31
N PHE A 183 -13.91 7.68 9.19
CA PHE A 183 -12.75 6.79 9.20
C PHE A 183 -13.17 5.32 9.44
N LYS A 184 -14.06 5.08 10.41
CA LYS A 184 -14.56 3.72 10.71
C LYS A 184 -15.32 3.10 9.55
N GLU A 185 -16.16 3.89 8.89
CA GLU A 185 -16.94 3.41 7.74
C GLU A 185 -16.04 3.11 6.54
N ALA A 186 -15.04 3.97 6.27
CA ALA A 186 -14.04 3.72 5.22
C ALA A 186 -13.18 2.47 5.51
N TYR A 187 -12.79 2.27 6.78
CA TYR A 187 -12.09 1.06 7.20
C TYR A 187 -12.95 -0.20 7.01
N SER A 188 -14.24 -0.13 7.36
CA SER A 188 -15.20 -1.22 7.14
C SER A 188 -15.34 -1.53 5.64
N LEU A 189 -15.52 -0.50 4.82
CA LEU A 189 -15.62 -0.62 3.37
C LEU A 189 -14.35 -1.23 2.75
N GLN A 190 -13.16 -0.80 3.18
CA GLN A 190 -11.91 -1.41 2.71
C GLN A 190 -11.85 -2.89 3.08
N LYS A 191 -12.21 -3.26 4.32
CA LYS A 191 -12.22 -4.65 4.75
C LYS A 191 -13.15 -5.49 3.87
N GLN A 192 -14.36 -5.01 3.59
CA GLN A 192 -15.32 -5.69 2.72
C GLN A 192 -14.81 -5.80 1.28
N LEU A 193 -14.15 -4.76 0.76
CA LEU A 193 -13.53 -4.81 -0.55
C LEU A 193 -12.41 -5.85 -0.60
N MET A 194 -11.60 -5.96 0.44
CA MET A 194 -10.54 -6.98 0.53
C MET A 194 -11.13 -8.39 0.55
N GLU A 195 -12.27 -8.59 1.22
CA GLU A 195 -13.03 -9.86 1.19
C GLU A 195 -13.53 -10.18 -0.24
N LEU A 196 -14.06 -9.19 -0.96
CA LEU A 196 -14.46 -9.32 -2.37
C LEU A 196 -13.28 -9.73 -3.25
N LEU A 197 -12.17 -9.01 -3.16
CA LEU A 197 -10.97 -9.25 -3.96
C LEU A 197 -10.32 -10.62 -3.64
N ASP A 198 -10.51 -11.14 -2.43
CA ASP A 198 -10.11 -12.50 -2.07
C ASP A 198 -10.88 -13.59 -2.83
N MET A 199 -12.09 -13.30 -3.32
CA MET A 199 -12.92 -14.22 -4.12
C MET A 199 -12.74 -14.05 -5.63
N VAL A 200 -11.97 -13.06 -6.08
CA VAL A 200 -11.65 -12.88 -7.50
C VAL A 200 -10.79 -14.04 -7.99
N CYS A 201 -11.18 -14.69 -9.08
CA CYS A 201 -10.40 -15.73 -9.74
C CYS A 201 -10.00 -15.23 -11.12
N MET A 202 -8.72 -15.35 -11.47
CA MET A 202 -8.24 -15.06 -12.82
C MET A 202 -7.77 -16.37 -13.45
N ASP A 203 -8.34 -16.72 -14.61
CA ASP A 203 -7.96 -17.93 -15.34
C ASP A 203 -6.68 -17.65 -16.15
N PRO A 204 -5.55 -18.30 -15.86
CA PRO A 204 -4.31 -18.11 -16.61
C PRO A 204 -4.38 -18.61 -18.07
N LEU A 205 -5.46 -19.29 -18.47
CA LEU A 205 -5.69 -19.78 -19.83
C LEU A 205 -6.44 -18.77 -20.71
N ILE A 206 -7.01 -17.73 -20.12
CA ILE A 206 -7.81 -16.73 -20.81
C ILE A 206 -6.99 -15.43 -20.86
N ASP A 207 -6.57 -15.03 -22.07
CA ASP A 207 -5.81 -13.79 -22.30
C ASP A 207 -6.74 -12.57 -22.34
N GLU A 208 -7.44 -12.32 -21.24
CA GLU A 208 -8.27 -11.14 -21.04
C GLU A 208 -7.42 -10.02 -20.45
N ASN A 209 -6.73 -9.28 -21.33
CA ASN A 209 -5.82 -8.21 -20.93
C ASN A 209 -6.47 -7.15 -20.00
N ASP A 210 -7.77 -6.91 -20.15
CA ASP A 210 -8.48 -5.91 -19.36
C ASP A 210 -8.63 -6.33 -17.88
N ASP A 211 -8.90 -7.60 -17.57
CA ASP A 211 -9.00 -8.10 -16.21
C ASP A 211 -7.64 -8.12 -15.49
N ILE A 212 -6.57 -8.42 -16.24
CA ILE A 212 -5.19 -8.32 -15.76
C ILE A 212 -4.86 -6.87 -15.38
N LEU A 213 -5.15 -5.92 -16.27
CA LEU A 213 -4.93 -4.50 -16.03
C LEU A 213 -5.76 -4.00 -14.84
N ASN A 214 -7.02 -4.40 -14.73
CA ASN A 214 -7.90 -4.06 -13.62
C ASN A 214 -7.31 -4.54 -12.29
N MET A 215 -6.83 -5.78 -12.21
CA MET A 215 -6.23 -6.31 -10.99
C MET A 215 -4.90 -5.61 -10.63
N VAL A 216 -4.08 -5.27 -11.63
CA VAL A 216 -2.86 -4.48 -11.42
C VAL A 216 -3.21 -3.10 -10.86
N VAL A 217 -4.20 -2.41 -11.43
CA VAL A 217 -4.69 -1.11 -10.93
C VAL A 217 -5.20 -1.22 -9.50
N VAL A 218 -5.92 -2.30 -9.15
CA VAL A 218 -6.39 -2.56 -7.78
C VAL A 218 -5.22 -2.66 -6.81
N ILE A 219 -4.19 -3.46 -7.13
CA ILE A 219 -3.02 -3.66 -6.27
C ILE A 219 -2.29 -2.33 -6.04
N HIS A 220 -2.07 -1.54 -7.08
CA HIS A 220 -1.39 -0.24 -6.95
C HIS A 220 -2.24 0.82 -6.26
N SER A 221 -3.57 0.78 -6.42
CA SER A 221 -4.47 1.65 -5.66
C SER A 221 -4.48 1.31 -4.17
N LEU A 222 -4.39 0.02 -3.82
CA LEU A 222 -4.21 -0.42 -2.44
C LEU A 222 -2.85 0.01 -1.89
N LEU A 223 -1.79 -0.03 -2.69
CA LEU A 223 -0.46 0.47 -2.33
C LEU A 223 -0.51 1.98 -2.01
N ASP A 224 -1.19 2.77 -2.85
CA ASP A 224 -1.42 4.19 -2.59
C ASP A 224 -2.16 4.42 -1.26
N ILE A 225 -3.21 3.64 -1.00
CA ILE A 225 -3.93 3.71 0.29
C ILE A 225 -3.00 3.35 1.45
N CYS A 226 -2.19 2.31 1.29
CA CYS A 226 -1.19 1.85 2.26
C CYS A 226 -0.25 2.98 2.67
N SER A 227 0.24 3.75 1.69
CA SER A 227 1.11 4.91 1.91
C SER A 227 0.42 6.03 2.71
N VAL A 228 -0.89 6.22 2.52
CA VAL A 228 -1.67 7.22 3.27
C VAL A 228 -1.82 6.79 4.72
N ILE A 229 -2.19 5.53 4.97
CA ILE A 229 -2.51 5.03 6.31
C ILE A 229 -1.28 4.68 7.16
N SER A 230 -0.08 4.71 6.58
CA SER A 230 1.18 4.28 7.20
C SER A 230 1.47 4.96 8.55
N SER A 231 1.10 6.24 8.67
CA SER A 231 1.26 7.05 9.88
C SER A 231 -0.03 7.20 10.70
N MET A 232 -1.11 6.52 10.30
CA MET A 232 -2.42 6.64 10.96
C MET A 232 -2.65 5.50 11.96
N ASP A 233 -2.48 4.25 11.53
CA ASP A 233 -2.66 3.07 12.38
C ASP A 233 -1.76 1.90 11.92
N HIS A 234 -0.87 1.44 12.80
CA HIS A 234 0.11 0.40 12.46
C HIS A 234 -0.51 -0.95 12.14
N ALA A 235 -1.60 -1.33 12.79
CA ALA A 235 -2.24 -2.64 12.58
C ALA A 235 -2.96 -2.66 11.23
N PHE A 236 -3.66 -1.57 10.92
CA PHE A 236 -4.31 -1.37 9.65
C PHE A 236 -3.30 -1.31 8.48
N HIS A 237 -2.20 -0.59 8.67
CA HIS A 237 -1.11 -0.52 7.71
C HIS A 237 -0.53 -1.91 7.42
N ALA A 238 -0.17 -2.68 8.45
CA ALA A 238 0.35 -4.04 8.28
C ALA A 238 -0.65 -4.99 7.61
N ASN A 239 -1.94 -4.90 7.95
CA ASN A 239 -2.99 -5.72 7.34
C ASN A 239 -3.17 -5.42 5.85
N THR A 240 -3.11 -4.15 5.46
CA THR A 240 -3.20 -3.73 4.05
C THR A 240 -2.00 -4.24 3.26
N TRP A 241 -0.78 -4.10 3.81
CA TRP A 241 0.42 -4.69 3.21
C TRP A 241 0.33 -6.21 3.05
N LYS A 242 -0.08 -6.91 4.11
CA LYS A 242 -0.27 -8.36 4.07
C LYS A 242 -1.18 -8.79 2.92
N PHE A 243 -2.23 -8.00 2.67
CA PHE A 243 -3.16 -8.25 1.58
C PHE A 243 -2.57 -7.93 0.21
N ILE A 244 -1.85 -6.82 0.04
CA ILE A 244 -1.14 -6.47 -1.21
C ILE A 244 -0.20 -7.61 -1.62
N ILE A 245 0.62 -8.11 -0.68
CA ILE A 245 1.53 -9.22 -0.94
C ILE A 245 0.75 -10.50 -1.28
N LYS A 246 -0.30 -10.81 -0.51
CA LYS A 246 -1.16 -11.97 -0.78
C LYS A 246 -1.77 -11.93 -2.18
N GLN A 247 -2.35 -10.81 -2.61
CA GLN A 247 -2.96 -10.69 -3.94
C GLN A 247 -1.92 -10.76 -5.06
N SER A 248 -0.76 -10.12 -4.85
CA SER A 248 0.34 -10.18 -5.81
C SER A 248 0.76 -11.62 -6.09
N LEU A 249 0.86 -12.43 -5.03
CA LEU A 249 1.24 -13.84 -5.12
C LEU A 249 0.12 -14.73 -5.66
N LYS A 250 -1.13 -14.52 -5.20
CA LYS A 250 -2.30 -15.28 -5.65
C LYS A 250 -2.46 -15.25 -7.17
N HIS A 251 -2.19 -14.10 -7.79
CA HIS A 251 -2.33 -13.90 -9.23
C HIS A 251 -0.99 -13.80 -9.97
N GLN A 252 0.12 -14.18 -9.33
CA GLN A 252 1.49 -14.00 -9.82
C GLN A 252 1.69 -14.47 -11.26
N SER A 253 1.15 -15.63 -11.64
CA SER A 253 1.33 -16.22 -12.98
C SER A 253 0.87 -15.27 -14.10
N VAL A 254 -0.14 -14.45 -13.82
CA VAL A 254 -0.82 -13.59 -14.78
C VAL A 254 -0.31 -12.13 -14.71
N ILE A 255 -0.14 -11.58 -13.50
CA ILE A 255 0.16 -10.14 -13.33
C ILE A 255 1.65 -9.79 -13.26
N LYS A 256 2.55 -10.77 -13.11
CA LYS A 256 4.01 -10.57 -12.88
C LYS A 256 4.72 -9.67 -13.90
N SER A 257 4.26 -9.58 -15.14
CA SER A 257 4.92 -8.72 -16.14
C SER A 257 4.38 -7.29 -16.17
N GLN A 258 3.18 -7.07 -15.61
CA GLN A 258 2.49 -5.78 -15.64
C GLN A 258 2.54 -5.05 -14.30
N LEU A 259 2.81 -5.77 -13.21
CA LEU A 259 3.04 -5.15 -11.91
C LEU A 259 4.26 -4.22 -11.96
N LYS A 260 4.08 -2.98 -11.49
CA LYS A 260 5.18 -2.06 -11.21
C LYS A 260 5.93 -2.52 -9.95
N HIS A 261 6.79 -3.52 -10.09
CA HIS A 261 7.54 -4.10 -8.97
C HIS A 261 8.40 -3.09 -8.24
N LYS A 262 8.94 -2.11 -8.96
CA LYS A 262 9.73 -1.01 -8.39
C LYS A 262 8.94 -0.25 -7.33
N ASP A 263 7.71 0.16 -7.63
CA ASP A 263 6.86 0.92 -6.70
C ASP A 263 6.60 0.13 -5.41
N ILE A 264 6.32 -1.17 -5.53
CA ILE A 264 6.09 -2.06 -4.38
C ILE A 264 7.35 -2.23 -3.53
N ILE A 265 8.51 -2.48 -4.17
CA ILE A 265 9.79 -2.63 -3.44
C ILE A 265 10.18 -1.31 -2.78
N THR A 266 10.07 -0.18 -3.49
CA THR A 266 10.40 1.14 -2.94
C THR A 266 9.54 1.46 -1.73
N SER A 267 8.23 1.26 -1.81
CA SER A 267 7.33 1.49 -0.67
C SER A 267 7.65 0.59 0.52
N LEU A 268 7.93 -0.71 0.30
CA LEU A 268 8.37 -1.60 1.40
C LEU A 268 9.68 -1.15 2.02
N CYS A 269 10.66 -0.74 1.21
CA CYS A 269 11.95 -0.26 1.71
C CYS A 269 11.79 1.04 2.52
N GLU A 270 10.96 1.98 2.05
CA GLU A 270 10.63 3.20 2.77
C GLU A 270 9.96 2.91 4.12
N ASP A 271 9.00 1.98 4.16
CA ASP A 271 8.33 1.58 5.39
C ASP A 271 9.26 0.85 6.37
N ILE A 272 10.18 0.02 5.87
CA ILE A 272 11.25 -0.58 6.69
C ILE A 272 12.12 0.52 7.28
N LEU A 273 12.62 1.46 6.47
CA LEU A 273 13.49 2.53 6.94
C LEU A 273 12.79 3.45 7.94
N PHE A 274 11.53 3.80 7.69
CA PHE A 274 10.73 4.62 8.59
C PHE A 274 10.55 3.93 9.94
N SER A 275 10.05 2.68 9.93
CA SER A 275 9.82 1.91 11.15
C SER A 275 11.12 1.64 11.92
N PHE A 276 12.22 1.35 11.21
CA PHE A 276 13.53 1.15 11.81
C PHE A 276 14.05 2.42 12.48
N ARG A 277 13.97 3.58 11.82
CA ARG A 277 14.36 4.87 12.41
C ARG A 277 13.53 5.21 13.64
N SER A 278 12.21 4.99 13.60
CA SER A 278 11.34 5.18 14.76
C SER A 278 11.71 4.22 15.91
N CYS A 279 12.07 2.97 15.59
CA CYS A 279 12.52 1.99 16.57
C CYS A 279 13.82 2.44 17.26
N LEU A 280 14.80 2.95 16.51
CA LEU A 280 16.04 3.51 17.06
C LEU A 280 15.79 4.75 17.93
N GLN A 281 14.95 5.68 17.48
CA GLN A 281 14.61 6.89 18.25
C GLN A 281 13.97 6.56 19.60
N LEU A 282 13.03 5.61 19.62
CA LEU A 282 12.41 5.14 20.87
C LEU A 282 13.44 4.47 21.78
N ALA A 283 14.37 3.69 21.23
CA ALA A 283 15.45 3.06 21.99
C ALA A 283 16.40 4.08 22.62
N GLU A 284 16.75 5.15 21.90
CA GLU A 284 17.60 6.23 22.42
C GLU A 284 16.90 6.99 23.55
N GLN A 285 15.62 7.34 23.38
CA GLN A 285 14.83 8.03 24.40
C GLN A 285 14.73 7.21 25.69
N MET A 286 14.47 5.90 25.58
CA MET A 286 14.44 5.00 26.73
C MET A 286 15.79 4.85 27.44
N THR A 287 16.90 5.08 26.74
CA THR A 287 18.25 5.05 27.35
C THR A 287 18.54 6.36 28.10
N GLN A 288 17.96 7.47 27.67
CA GLN A 288 18.19 8.80 28.27
C GLN A 288 17.29 9.11 29.48
N SER A 289 16.12 8.46 29.59
CA SER A 289 15.10 8.85 30.57
C SER A 289 15.27 8.23 31.97
N ASP A 290 16.17 7.25 32.18
CA ASP A 290 16.37 6.46 33.44
C ASP A 290 15.09 5.85 34.08
N ALA A 291 13.91 6.14 33.53
CA ALA A 291 12.62 5.65 33.92
C ALA A 291 12.13 4.68 32.85
N GLN A 292 11.98 3.40 33.23
CA GLN A 292 11.24 2.41 32.44
C GLN A 292 9.76 2.80 32.42
N ASP A 293 9.40 3.79 31.62
CA ASP A 293 8.00 4.07 31.34
C ASP A 293 7.44 2.90 30.50
N ASN A 294 6.51 2.15 31.10
CA ASN A 294 5.91 0.93 30.54
C ASN A 294 5.29 1.18 29.15
N THR A 295 4.91 2.43 28.85
CA THR A 295 4.32 2.84 27.58
C THR A 295 5.34 2.86 26.43
N ASP A 296 6.53 3.41 26.66
CA ASP A 296 7.56 3.55 25.62
C ASP A 296 8.14 2.20 25.22
N CYS A 297 8.35 1.32 26.20
CA CYS A 297 8.77 -0.07 25.94
C CYS A 297 7.74 -0.82 25.08
N LYS A 298 6.43 -0.67 25.36
CA LYS A 298 5.38 -1.27 24.54
C LYS A 298 5.35 -0.68 23.12
N LEU A 299 5.57 0.62 22.97
CA LEU A 299 5.60 1.28 21.67
C LEU A 299 6.81 0.82 20.84
N PHE A 300 7.98 0.72 21.47
CA PHE A 300 9.19 0.16 20.88
C PHE A 300 8.96 -1.27 20.39
N GLN A 301 8.43 -2.16 21.23
CA GLN A 301 8.14 -3.55 20.85
C GLN A 301 7.14 -3.65 19.70
N LYS A 302 6.11 -2.79 19.66
CA LYS A 302 5.16 -2.72 18.55
C LYS A 302 5.86 -2.29 17.25
N THR A 303 6.73 -1.29 17.33
CA THR A 303 7.47 -0.76 16.17
C THR A 303 8.48 -1.78 15.65
N LEU A 304 9.18 -2.49 16.55
CA LEU A 304 10.12 -3.56 16.18
C LEU A 304 9.41 -4.74 15.50
N LYS A 305 8.22 -5.13 15.99
CA LYS A 305 7.37 -6.13 15.32
C LYS A 305 6.97 -5.70 13.91
N LEU A 306 6.70 -4.41 13.72
CA LEU A 306 6.38 -3.85 12.41
C LEU A 306 7.59 -3.88 11.47
N CYS A 307 8.78 -3.51 11.94
CA CYS A 307 10.04 -3.63 11.19
C CYS A 307 10.25 -5.07 10.68
N ARG A 308 10.09 -6.04 11.60
CA ARG A 308 10.21 -7.47 11.28
C ARG A 308 9.15 -7.92 10.27
N PHE A 309 7.92 -7.44 10.37
CA PHE A 309 6.86 -7.76 9.42
C PHE A 309 7.20 -7.27 8.01
N PHE A 310 7.67 -6.03 7.86
CA PHE A 310 8.04 -5.49 6.55
C PHE A 310 9.27 -6.19 5.98
N ALA A 311 10.29 -6.50 6.80
CA ALA A 311 11.44 -7.28 6.36
C ALA A 311 11.03 -8.66 5.81
N ASN A 312 10.16 -9.38 6.53
CA ASN A 312 9.63 -10.67 6.03
C ASN A 312 8.84 -10.52 4.73
N SER A 313 8.03 -9.47 4.62
CA SER A 313 7.25 -9.17 3.42
C SER A 313 8.15 -8.89 2.23
N LEU A 314 9.22 -8.10 2.43
CA LEU A 314 10.23 -7.79 1.42
C LEU A 314 10.96 -9.06 0.95
N LEU A 315 11.41 -9.92 1.87
CA LEU A 315 12.09 -11.17 1.54
C LEU A 315 11.20 -12.11 0.76
N HIS A 316 9.93 -12.22 1.17
CA HIS A 316 8.99 -13.09 0.48
C HIS A 316 8.73 -12.58 -0.94
N TYR A 317 8.46 -11.27 -1.08
CA TYR A 317 8.22 -10.66 -2.38
C TYR A 317 9.46 -10.75 -3.30
N THR A 318 10.65 -10.47 -2.75
CA THR A 318 11.91 -10.54 -3.48
C THR A 318 12.15 -11.94 -4.02
N LYS A 319 11.96 -12.96 -3.19
CA LYS A 319 12.10 -14.36 -3.61
C LYS A 319 11.17 -14.74 -4.76
N GLU A 320 9.89 -14.36 -4.68
CA GLU A 320 8.88 -14.81 -5.64
C GLU A 320 8.91 -14.00 -6.96
N PHE A 321 9.39 -12.75 -6.92
CA PHE A 321 9.42 -11.86 -8.09
C PHE A 321 10.83 -11.51 -8.58
N LEU A 322 11.89 -12.14 -8.06
CA LEU A 322 13.29 -11.82 -8.35
C LEU A 322 13.59 -11.48 -9.83
N PRO A 323 13.12 -12.25 -10.83
CA PRO A 323 13.40 -11.96 -12.24
C PRO A 323 12.91 -10.59 -12.74
N PHE A 324 11.98 -9.95 -12.03
CA PHE A 324 11.36 -8.68 -12.38
C PHE A 324 11.91 -7.49 -11.57
N LEU A 325 12.97 -7.70 -10.78
CA LEU A 325 13.48 -6.71 -9.82
C LEU A 325 14.75 -5.99 -10.25
N SER A 326 15.14 -6.05 -11.54
CA SER A 326 16.34 -5.36 -12.05
C SER A 326 16.36 -3.89 -11.64
N ASP A 327 15.24 -3.21 -11.82
CA ASP A 327 15.13 -1.76 -11.60
C ASP A 327 15.01 -1.39 -10.12
N SER A 328 14.91 -2.39 -9.25
CA SER A 328 14.77 -2.26 -7.80
C SER A 328 16.08 -2.55 -7.04
N CYS A 329 17.10 -3.09 -7.72
CA CYS A 329 18.37 -3.46 -7.09
C CYS A 329 19.06 -2.27 -6.41
N CYS A 330 19.04 -1.08 -7.01
CA CYS A 330 19.56 0.15 -6.38
C CYS A 330 18.84 0.45 -5.05
N THR A 331 17.52 0.29 -5.00
CA THR A 331 16.73 0.54 -3.80
C THR A 331 17.02 -0.49 -2.70
N LEU A 332 17.14 -1.77 -3.08
CA LEU A 332 17.49 -2.86 -2.14
C LEU A 332 18.91 -2.70 -1.58
N HIS A 333 19.85 -2.30 -2.43
CA HIS A 333 21.21 -1.95 -2.02
C HIS A 333 21.23 -0.76 -1.06
N GLN A 334 20.53 0.33 -1.39
CA GLN A 334 20.39 1.49 -0.51
C GLN A 334 19.73 1.16 0.82
N LEU A 335 18.73 0.27 0.85
CA LEU A 335 18.11 -0.20 2.09
C LEU A 335 19.16 -0.82 3.03
N TYR A 336 19.99 -1.73 2.52
CA TYR A 336 21.06 -2.35 3.30
C TYR A 336 22.01 -1.30 3.87
N LEU A 337 22.50 -0.40 3.01
CA LEU A 337 23.46 0.63 3.42
C LEU A 337 22.87 1.57 4.49
N GLN A 338 21.63 2.01 4.30
CA GLN A 338 20.94 2.90 5.23
C GLN A 338 20.71 2.25 6.60
N VAL A 339 20.24 0.99 6.64
CA VAL A 339 20.07 0.23 7.88
C VAL A 339 21.40 0.11 8.63
N HIS A 340 22.44 -0.39 7.97
CA HIS A 340 23.74 -0.61 8.60
C HIS A 340 24.48 0.70 8.91
N SER A 341 24.18 1.81 8.23
CA SER A 341 24.73 3.13 8.57
C SER A 341 24.30 3.63 9.95
N LYS A 342 23.08 3.26 10.39
CA LYS A 342 22.49 3.75 11.65
C LYS A 342 22.57 2.72 12.79
N PHE A 343 23.23 1.59 12.55
CA PHE A 343 23.38 0.51 13.52
C PHE A 343 24.86 0.22 13.81
N PRO A 344 25.23 -0.20 15.03
CA PRO A 344 26.61 -0.61 15.32
C PRO A 344 27.08 -1.72 14.34
N PRO A 345 28.36 -1.71 13.91
CA PRO A 345 29.48 -0.92 14.40
C PRO A 345 29.69 0.43 13.68
N SER A 346 28.68 0.96 12.97
CA SER A 346 28.79 2.26 12.30
C SER A 346 29.08 3.41 13.28
N LEU A 347 29.83 4.41 12.82
CA LEU A 347 30.12 5.64 13.54
C LEU A 347 28.90 6.57 13.63
N TYR A 348 27.93 6.38 12.73
CA TYR A 348 26.66 7.12 12.69
C TYR A 348 25.53 6.34 13.40
N ALA A 349 25.89 5.31 14.18
CA ALA A 349 24.94 4.50 14.90
C ALA A 349 24.28 5.25 16.06
N ALA A 350 23.03 4.89 16.33
CA ALA A 350 22.25 5.39 17.45
C ALA A 350 22.88 5.03 18.81
N GLY A 351 22.79 5.95 19.78
CA GLY A 351 23.33 5.81 21.14
C GLY A 351 22.44 4.95 22.04
N ILE A 352 22.19 3.69 21.66
CA ILE A 352 21.23 2.79 22.32
C ILE A 352 21.91 1.77 23.24
N SER A 353 21.19 1.30 24.27
CA SER A 353 21.71 0.30 25.21
C SER A 353 21.99 -1.06 24.54
N LYS A 354 22.93 -1.84 25.09
CA LYS A 354 23.31 -3.16 24.54
C LYS A 354 22.13 -4.14 24.46
N ALA A 355 21.25 -4.13 25.46
CA ALA A 355 20.07 -5.00 25.46
C ALA A 355 19.12 -4.67 24.29
N GLN A 356 18.89 -3.39 24.00
CA GLN A 356 18.08 -2.96 22.86
C GLN A 356 18.77 -3.26 21.52
N GLN A 357 20.10 -3.11 21.44
CA GLN A 357 20.87 -3.51 20.27
C GLN A 357 20.67 -5.00 19.97
N GLU A 358 20.81 -5.86 20.97
CA GLU A 358 20.60 -7.30 20.83
C GLU A 358 19.15 -7.64 20.41
N GLU A 359 18.15 -6.94 20.96
CA GLU A 359 16.75 -7.13 20.59
C GLU A 359 16.46 -6.73 19.13
N ILE A 360 16.95 -5.56 18.69
CA ILE A 360 16.79 -5.09 17.31
C ILE A 360 17.54 -6.02 16.35
N ALA A 361 18.78 -6.40 16.68
CA ALA A 361 19.56 -7.30 15.85
C ALA A 361 18.85 -8.65 15.70
N GLY A 362 18.42 -9.26 16.81
CA GLY A 362 17.77 -10.57 16.83
C GLY A 362 16.38 -10.60 16.19
N ALA A 363 15.63 -9.51 16.24
CA ALA A 363 14.27 -9.47 15.69
C ALA A 363 14.23 -8.97 14.23
N PHE A 364 15.01 -7.95 13.90
CA PHE A 364 14.95 -7.27 12.60
C PHE A 364 16.13 -7.62 11.68
N LEU A 365 17.38 -7.44 12.13
CA LEU A 365 18.54 -7.67 11.25
C LEU A 365 18.64 -9.15 10.85
N VAL A 366 18.53 -10.08 11.80
CA VAL A 366 18.48 -11.52 11.52
C VAL A 366 17.37 -11.88 10.55
N THR A 367 16.25 -11.16 10.58
CA THR A 367 15.18 -11.36 9.60
C THR A 367 15.63 -10.89 8.23
N LEU A 368 16.26 -9.72 8.10
CA LEU A 368 16.66 -9.10 6.83
C LEU A 368 17.90 -9.76 6.19
N ASP A 369 18.78 -10.38 6.97
CA ASP A 369 20.04 -11.00 6.52
C ASP A 369 19.92 -11.89 5.27
N PRO A 370 18.91 -12.77 5.12
CA PRO A 370 18.77 -13.62 3.94
C PRO A 370 18.54 -12.86 2.63
N LEU A 371 18.24 -11.56 2.68
CA LEU A 371 18.05 -10.73 1.50
C LEU A 371 19.30 -10.73 0.62
N VAL A 372 20.48 -10.58 1.24
CA VAL A 372 21.74 -10.59 0.50
C VAL A 372 21.92 -11.92 -0.21
N SER A 373 21.75 -13.05 0.51
CA SER A 373 21.88 -14.39 -0.06
C SER A 373 20.88 -14.67 -1.20
N GLN A 374 19.67 -14.07 -1.18
CA GLN A 374 18.73 -14.14 -2.30
C GLN A 374 19.22 -13.36 -3.52
N LEU A 375 19.80 -12.18 -3.29
CA LEU A 375 20.26 -11.28 -4.34
C LEU A 375 21.63 -11.67 -4.92
N LEU A 376 22.43 -12.48 -4.24
CA LEU A 376 23.74 -12.96 -4.72
C LEU A 376 23.68 -13.59 -6.11
N LYS A 377 22.56 -14.25 -6.43
CA LYS A 377 22.36 -14.98 -7.69
C LYS A 377 21.88 -14.08 -8.83
N PHE A 378 21.64 -12.81 -8.55
CA PHE A 378 20.95 -11.90 -9.45
C PHE A 378 21.91 -10.86 -10.02
N GLN A 379 22.24 -11.00 -11.30
CA GLN A 379 23.22 -10.16 -11.99
C GLN A 379 23.00 -8.64 -11.82
N PRO A 380 21.77 -8.08 -11.94
CA PRO A 380 21.57 -6.66 -11.73
C PRO A 380 21.98 -6.16 -10.34
N PHE A 381 21.91 -7.01 -9.31
CA PHE A 381 22.40 -6.64 -7.99
C PHE A 381 23.93 -6.60 -7.92
N VAL A 382 24.61 -7.52 -8.61
CA VAL A 382 26.08 -7.54 -8.72
C VAL A 382 26.58 -6.25 -9.37
N GLU A 383 25.94 -5.85 -10.47
CA GLU A 383 26.25 -4.62 -11.20
C GLU A 383 26.12 -3.38 -10.33
N VAL A 384 25.04 -3.28 -9.53
CA VAL A 384 24.82 -2.17 -8.60
C VAL A 384 25.86 -2.14 -7.48
N VAL A 385 26.21 -3.30 -6.90
CA VAL A 385 27.15 -3.38 -5.76
C VAL A 385 28.59 -3.10 -6.19
N LEU A 386 28.97 -3.50 -7.41
CA LEU A 386 30.33 -3.38 -7.94
C LEU A 386 30.53 -2.17 -8.86
N ASP A 387 29.54 -1.28 -8.98
CA ASP A 387 29.63 -0.09 -9.83
C ASP A 387 30.83 0.78 -9.43
N SER A 388 31.73 1.02 -10.39
CA SER A 388 32.94 1.83 -10.19
C SER A 388 32.65 3.32 -10.04
N GLU A 389 31.51 3.78 -10.56
CA GLU A 389 31.05 5.17 -10.49
C GLU A 389 30.16 5.44 -9.26
N LEU A 390 30.10 4.50 -8.32
CA LEU A 390 29.25 4.57 -7.14
C LEU A 390 29.72 5.68 -6.17
N GLU A 391 29.15 6.88 -6.33
CA GLU A 391 29.40 8.01 -5.44
C GLU A 391 28.60 7.89 -4.13
N LEU A 392 29.17 7.22 -3.13
CA LEU A 392 28.55 7.08 -1.80
C LEU A 392 28.90 8.24 -0.85
N PRO A 393 27.91 8.81 -0.15
CA PRO A 393 28.15 9.68 1.01
C PRO A 393 29.02 8.98 2.06
N CYS A 394 29.78 9.76 2.84
CA CYS A 394 30.70 9.21 3.85
C CYS A 394 30.02 8.26 4.86
N GLU A 395 28.74 8.49 5.18
CA GLU A 395 27.98 7.63 6.09
C GLU A 395 27.65 6.24 5.53
N LEU A 396 27.71 6.05 4.20
CA LEU A 396 27.37 4.80 3.53
C LEU A 396 28.60 4.01 3.07
N GLN A 397 29.80 4.60 3.10
CA GLN A 397 31.04 3.93 2.68
C GLN A 397 31.39 2.73 3.57
N PHE A 398 31.26 2.86 4.89
CA PHE A 398 31.52 1.75 5.80
C PHE A 398 30.46 0.63 5.68
N PRO A 399 29.15 0.92 5.62
CA PRO A 399 28.14 -0.07 5.25
C PRO A 399 28.42 -0.77 3.91
N GLN A 400 28.99 -0.09 2.92
CA GLN A 400 29.39 -0.72 1.66
C GLN A 400 30.52 -1.73 1.87
N CYS A 401 31.54 -1.39 2.66
CA CYS A 401 32.58 -2.35 3.03
C CYS A 401 32.00 -3.56 3.77
N LEU A 402 31.07 -3.34 4.72
CA LEU A 402 30.39 -4.41 5.44
C LEU A 402 29.64 -5.34 4.49
N LEU A 403 28.90 -4.79 3.53
CA LEU A 403 28.19 -5.57 2.53
C LEU A 403 29.15 -6.46 1.73
N LEU A 404 30.26 -5.90 1.25
CA LEU A 404 31.26 -6.66 0.50
C LEU A 404 31.88 -7.78 1.33
N VAL A 405 32.14 -7.54 2.63
CA VAL A 405 32.63 -8.58 3.54
C VAL A 405 31.59 -9.69 3.72
N VAL A 406 30.32 -9.35 3.90
CA VAL A 406 29.23 -10.34 4.00
C VAL A 406 29.13 -11.16 2.72
N ILE A 407 29.21 -10.52 1.55
CA ILE A 407 29.21 -11.21 0.25
C ILE A 407 30.42 -12.16 0.15
N MET A 408 31.62 -11.71 0.53
CA MET A 408 32.83 -12.55 0.50
C MET A 408 32.76 -13.74 1.46
N ASP A 409 32.06 -13.62 2.58
CA ASP A 409 31.85 -14.72 3.53
C ASP A 409 30.85 -15.75 2.99
N GLU A 410 29.78 -15.29 2.33
CA GLU A 410 28.72 -16.13 1.77
C GLU A 410 29.09 -16.80 0.44
N LEU A 411 29.86 -16.11 -0.42
CA LEU A 411 30.17 -16.55 -1.79
C LEU A 411 30.79 -17.96 -1.89
N PRO A 412 31.71 -18.40 -1.01
CA PRO A 412 32.28 -19.74 -1.05
C PRO A 412 31.26 -20.87 -0.83
N SER A 413 30.12 -20.57 -0.22
CA SER A 413 29.02 -21.53 -0.02
C SER A 413 28.06 -21.61 -1.21
N GLN A 414 28.17 -20.69 -2.17
CA GLN A 414 27.29 -20.61 -3.32
C GLN A 414 27.75 -21.54 -4.47
N PRO A 415 26.83 -21.92 -5.38
CA PRO A 415 27.16 -22.63 -6.62
C PRO A 415 28.24 -21.92 -7.48
N GLU A 416 28.97 -22.69 -8.28
CA GLU A 416 30.09 -22.18 -9.10
C GLU A 416 29.64 -21.09 -10.08
N ASP A 417 28.46 -21.20 -10.67
CA ASP A 417 27.87 -20.18 -11.55
C ASP A 417 27.72 -18.83 -10.84
N VAL A 418 27.25 -18.84 -9.58
CA VAL A 418 27.15 -17.63 -8.76
C VAL A 418 28.55 -17.10 -8.43
N GLN A 419 29.51 -17.95 -8.09
CA GLN A 419 30.89 -17.50 -7.84
C GLN A 419 31.51 -16.85 -9.08
N THR A 420 31.29 -17.42 -10.26
CA THR A 420 31.79 -16.86 -11.52
C THR A 420 31.17 -15.51 -11.84
N LEU A 421 29.88 -15.31 -11.53
CA LEU A 421 29.19 -14.03 -11.73
C LEU A 421 29.89 -12.88 -10.98
N TRP A 422 30.30 -13.09 -9.72
CA TRP A 422 31.00 -12.11 -8.90
C TRP A 422 32.51 -11.99 -9.19
N CYS A 423 33.07 -12.96 -9.92
CA CYS A 423 34.49 -12.99 -10.32
C CYS A 423 34.74 -12.44 -11.72
N THR A 424 33.70 -12.25 -12.53
CA THR A 424 33.84 -11.79 -13.91
C THR A 424 33.93 -10.26 -13.92
N GLU A 425 35.00 -9.70 -14.46
CA GLU A 425 35.04 -8.28 -14.81
C GLU A 425 33.95 -8.02 -15.85
N THR A 426 32.92 -7.26 -15.48
CA THR A 426 31.96 -6.73 -16.42
C THR A 426 32.73 -5.90 -17.44
N GLN A 427 32.84 -6.40 -18.67
CA GLN A 427 33.50 -5.73 -19.80
C GLN A 427 32.70 -4.50 -20.27
N VAL A 428 32.47 -3.54 -19.39
CA VAL A 428 31.90 -2.25 -19.73
C VAL A 428 32.95 -1.19 -19.39
N SER A 429 33.65 -0.76 -20.44
CA SER A 429 34.74 0.23 -20.47
C SER A 429 36.17 -0.33 -20.40
N GLU A 430 36.63 -0.90 -21.52
CA GLU A 430 38.04 -0.78 -21.90
C GLU A 430 38.37 0.69 -22.22
N ALA A 431 38.65 1.47 -21.18
CA ALA A 431 39.46 2.67 -21.31
C ALA A 431 40.14 2.99 -19.98
N THR A 432 41.47 3.02 -20.02
CA THR A 432 42.41 3.43 -18.95
C THR A 432 42.62 2.48 -17.77
N THR A 433 43.23 1.34 -18.07
CA THR A 433 44.17 0.65 -17.18
C THR A 433 45.38 1.55 -16.88
N SER A 434 45.32 2.33 -15.79
CA SER A 434 46.52 2.85 -15.13
C SER A 434 46.25 3.41 -13.74
N VAL A 435 45.92 2.56 -12.75
CA VAL A 435 46.12 2.91 -11.33
C VAL A 435 46.61 1.67 -10.53
N LEU A 436 47.91 1.71 -10.23
CA LEU A 436 48.63 1.10 -9.10
C LEU A 436 48.39 -0.39 -8.77
N ASN A 437 49.20 -1.25 -9.41
CA ASN A 437 49.58 -2.56 -8.88
C ASN A 437 50.34 -2.39 -7.54
N PHE A 438 49.68 -2.63 -6.40
CA PHE A 438 50.37 -2.99 -5.16
C PHE A 438 50.26 -4.51 -4.95
N PRO A 439 51.33 -5.18 -4.49
CA PRO A 439 51.32 -6.62 -4.30
C PRO A 439 50.43 -6.97 -3.11
N ALA A 440 49.31 -7.64 -3.39
CA ALA A 440 48.45 -8.28 -2.40
C ALA A 440 49.18 -9.47 -1.75
N GLY A 441 50.15 -9.17 -0.90
CA GLY A 441 50.92 -10.13 -0.13
C GLY A 441 50.71 -9.92 1.36
N CYS A 442 49.50 -10.22 1.85
CA CYS A 442 49.19 -10.60 3.25
C CYS A 442 47.66 -10.53 3.45
N LEU A 443 46.93 -11.50 2.90
CA LEU A 443 45.55 -11.91 3.29
C LEU A 443 45.08 -12.98 2.30
N TYR A 444 45.79 -14.12 2.18
CA TYR A 444 45.38 -15.16 1.24
C TYR A 444 45.61 -16.56 1.78
N SER A 445 44.51 -17.27 2.02
CA SER A 445 44.43 -18.74 1.91
C SER A 445 43.33 -19.22 0.95
N LYS A 446 42.59 -18.33 0.27
CA LYS A 446 41.71 -18.65 -0.87
C LYS A 446 41.71 -17.49 -1.89
N PRO A 447 41.93 -17.72 -3.20
CA PRO A 447 41.94 -16.65 -4.19
C PRO A 447 40.52 -16.06 -4.29
N PHE A 448 40.38 -14.78 -3.95
CA PHE A 448 39.14 -14.02 -4.06
C PHE A 448 39.21 -13.17 -5.32
N SER A 449 38.05 -12.81 -5.88
CA SER A 449 37.95 -11.99 -7.10
C SER A 449 38.80 -10.70 -6.98
N PRO A 450 39.63 -10.37 -8.00
CA PRO A 450 40.38 -9.12 -8.03
C PRO A 450 39.45 -7.90 -8.03
N VAL A 451 38.24 -8.02 -8.59
CA VAL A 451 37.23 -6.95 -8.62
C VAL A 451 36.69 -6.67 -7.22
N LEU A 452 36.20 -7.70 -6.51
CA LEU A 452 35.71 -7.55 -5.12
C LEU A 452 36.81 -7.00 -4.20
N SER A 453 38.03 -7.50 -4.36
CA SER A 453 39.19 -7.04 -3.60
C SER A 453 39.53 -5.57 -3.91
N SER A 454 39.47 -5.17 -5.19
CA SER A 454 39.71 -3.79 -5.62
C SER A 454 38.65 -2.83 -5.07
N VAL A 455 37.37 -3.17 -5.19
CA VAL A 455 36.26 -2.37 -4.66
C VAL A 455 36.38 -2.24 -3.14
N LEU A 456 36.65 -3.34 -2.42
CA LEU A 456 36.84 -3.31 -0.97
C LEU A 456 38.04 -2.41 -0.56
N VAL A 457 39.18 -2.54 -1.24
CA VAL A 457 40.37 -1.71 -0.98
C VAL A 457 40.08 -0.23 -1.26
N ASN A 458 39.38 0.08 -2.36
CA ASN A 458 38.99 1.45 -2.69
C ASN A 458 38.02 2.03 -1.65
N CYS A 459 37.01 1.28 -1.22
CA CYS A 459 36.09 1.72 -0.17
C CYS A 459 36.80 1.93 1.18
N LEU A 460 37.70 1.03 1.58
CA LEU A 460 38.51 1.18 2.80
C LEU A 460 39.46 2.39 2.71
N TYR A 461 40.07 2.61 1.55
CA TYR A 461 40.94 3.77 1.31
C TYR A 461 40.15 5.08 1.44
N LEU A 462 38.99 5.18 0.78
CA LEU A 462 38.12 6.35 0.87
C LEU A 462 37.67 6.60 2.32
N PHE A 463 37.31 5.55 3.05
CA PHE A 463 36.90 5.66 4.46
C PHE A 463 38.03 6.12 5.38
N MET A 464 39.27 5.63 5.19
CA MET A 464 40.40 6.00 6.05
C MET A 464 40.96 7.40 5.75
N TYR A 465 40.91 7.87 4.50
CA TYR A 465 41.53 9.14 4.09
C TYR A 465 40.59 10.35 4.00
N ARG A 466 39.26 10.17 4.09
CA ARG A 466 38.29 11.29 4.16
C ARG A 466 37.85 11.68 5.58
N LYS A 467 38.55 11.21 6.61
CA LYS A 467 38.31 11.61 8.01
C LYS A 467 39.30 12.66 8.50
#